data_AF-A0A348P343-F1
#
_entry.id   AF-A0A348P343-F1
#
_cell.length_a   1.000
_cell.length_b   1.000
_cell.length_c   1.000
_cell.angle_alpha   90.00
_cell.angle_beta   90.00
_cell.angle_gamma   90.00
#
_symmetry.space_group_name_H-M   'P 1'
#
loop_
_entity.id
_entity.type
_entity.pdbx_description
1 polymer ?
#
loop_
_entity_poly.entity_id
_entity_poly.type
_entity_poly.pdbx_seq_one_letter_code
_entity_poly.pdbx_strand_id
1 'polypeptide(L)'
;MNINEKIDRLRSKNKFLGGVFAFADSLGRSKIGRNASSIAFFTFISMIPLFILLCAQLPYTGISAAQLQEAIAEITPEAVHELVASVIAEAYTARVAIFSISVVFLIWASSKAMLAVIQSLDMVYDVREKRNYFSMVGFAVIYTVIALLIVGASLVLFARGHTVEEMIAAAFPTKVMFREWAKHGHNLVLLLVLTVLFSLLYRFAPTGRRKWVCQLPGALFTAVGTSVFSIF
;
A
#
# COMPACT_ATOMS: atom_id res chain seq x y z
N MET A 1 -40.84 13.73 25.43
CA MET A 1 -39.80 12.68 25.53
C MET A 1 -38.58 13.18 24.77
N ASN A 2 -37.46 13.35 25.47
CA ASN A 2 -36.30 14.06 24.93
C ASN A 2 -35.53 13.16 23.95
N ILE A 3 -34.87 13.73 22.93
CA ILE A 3 -34.17 12.95 21.88
C ILE A 3 -33.10 12.02 22.51
N ASN A 4 -32.40 12.51 23.53
CA ASN A 4 -31.38 11.74 24.25
C ASN A 4 -31.96 10.54 25.02
N GLU A 5 -33.16 10.64 25.60
CA GLU A 5 -33.83 9.50 26.26
C GLU A 5 -34.24 8.42 25.26
N LYS A 6 -34.58 8.83 24.03
CA LYS A 6 -34.96 7.90 22.95
C LYS A 6 -33.74 7.12 22.46
N ILE A 7 -32.57 7.78 22.40
CA ILE A 7 -31.28 7.17 22.05
C ILE A 7 -30.84 6.17 23.12
N ASP A 8 -30.94 6.51 24.41
CA ASP A 8 -30.53 5.61 25.50
C ASP A 8 -31.44 4.37 25.62
N ARG A 9 -32.74 4.52 25.34
CA ARG A 9 -33.65 3.35 25.25
C ARG A 9 -33.33 2.44 24.07
N LEU A 10 -32.92 2.99 22.93
CA LEU A 10 -32.49 2.20 21.77
C LEU A 10 -31.15 1.49 22.03
N ARG A 11 -30.24 2.16 22.76
CA ARG A 11 -28.95 1.62 23.20
C ARG A 11 -29.09 0.41 24.13
N SER A 12 -30.04 0.45 25.09
CA SER A 12 -30.22 -0.66 26.03
C SER A 12 -30.97 -1.86 25.43
N LYS A 13 -31.83 -1.62 24.43
CA LYS A 13 -32.68 -2.65 23.83
C LYS A 13 -31.97 -3.50 22.78
N ASN A 14 -30.89 -3.00 22.16
CA ASN A 14 -30.21 -3.69 21.06
C ASN A 14 -28.68 -3.72 21.26
N LYS A 15 -28.12 -4.90 21.53
CA LYS A 15 -26.67 -5.09 21.78
C LYS A 15 -25.80 -4.58 20.61
N PHE A 16 -26.29 -4.68 19.38
CA PHE A 16 -25.61 -4.19 18.19
C PHE A 16 -25.53 -2.65 18.18
N LEU A 17 -26.64 -1.95 18.40
CA LEU A 17 -26.65 -0.47 18.49
C LEU A 17 -25.78 0.00 19.66
N GLY A 18 -25.85 -0.67 20.82
CA GLY A 18 -24.97 -0.40 21.95
C GLY A 18 -23.47 -0.53 21.59
N GLY A 19 -23.10 -1.54 20.81
CA GLY A 19 -21.74 -1.73 20.30
C GLY A 19 -21.29 -0.65 19.32
N VAL A 20 -22.16 -0.24 18.38
CA VAL A 20 -21.87 0.84 17.42
C VAL A 20 -21.67 2.18 18.13
N PHE A 21 -22.52 2.52 19.09
CA PHE A 21 -22.37 3.76 19.86
C PHE A 21 -21.14 3.72 20.78
N ALA A 22 -20.83 2.57 21.40
CA ALA A 22 -19.61 2.41 22.18
C ALA A 22 -18.35 2.56 21.31
N PHE A 23 -18.36 2.01 20.10
CA PHE A 23 -17.29 2.20 19.12
C PHE A 23 -17.15 3.67 18.69
N ALA A 24 -18.27 4.35 18.39
CA ALA A 24 -18.28 5.76 18.01
C ALA A 24 -17.74 6.68 19.13
N ASP A 25 -18.14 6.43 20.38
CA ASP A 25 -17.65 7.17 21.54
C ASP A 25 -16.15 6.88 21.79
N SER A 26 -15.71 5.64 21.53
CA SER A 26 -14.29 5.25 21.58
C SER A 26 -13.45 5.89 20.48
N LEU A 27 -14.01 6.17 19.29
CA LEU A 27 -13.36 6.94 18.24
C LEU A 27 -13.16 8.40 18.64
N GLY A 28 -14.16 9.01 19.30
CA GLY A 28 -14.09 10.41 19.76
C GLY A 28 -13.10 10.64 20.91
N ARG A 29 -12.90 9.64 21.78
CA ARG A 29 -12.02 9.75 22.95
C ARG A 29 -10.57 9.29 22.69
N SER A 30 -10.33 8.56 21.61
CA SER A 30 -9.02 8.00 21.31
C SER A 30 -8.17 8.96 20.47
N LYS A 31 -6.84 8.89 20.61
CA LYS A 31 -5.88 9.65 19.78
C LYS A 31 -5.84 9.12 18.34
N ILE A 32 -6.70 8.17 17.98
CA ILE A 32 -6.78 7.53 16.66
C ILE A 32 -6.94 8.57 15.56
N GLY A 33 -7.75 9.62 15.77
CA GLY A 33 -7.91 10.70 14.78
C GLY A 33 -6.59 11.42 14.45
N ARG A 34 -5.75 11.69 15.46
CA ARG A 34 -4.44 12.34 15.27
C ARG A 34 -3.47 11.44 14.50
N ASN A 35 -3.45 10.16 14.84
CA ASN A 35 -2.62 9.18 14.14
C ASN A 35 -3.11 8.99 12.71
N ALA A 36 -4.43 8.95 12.48
CA ALA A 36 -5.01 8.86 11.15
C ALA A 36 -4.64 10.07 10.27
N SER A 37 -4.73 11.30 10.79
CA SER A 37 -4.26 12.49 10.07
C SER A 37 -2.77 12.43 9.75
N SER A 38 -1.96 11.91 10.68
CA SER A 38 -0.50 11.76 10.48
C SER A 38 -0.19 10.73 9.40
N ILE A 39 -0.88 9.58 9.42
CA ILE A 39 -0.78 8.55 8.37
C ILE A 39 -1.12 9.18 7.02
N ALA A 40 -2.28 9.83 6.89
CA ALA A 40 -2.71 10.43 5.64
C ALA A 40 -1.71 11.48 5.12
N PHE A 41 -1.24 12.37 6.00
CA PHE A 41 -0.27 13.41 5.64
C PHE A 41 1.05 12.84 5.13
N PHE A 42 1.65 11.91 5.87
CA PHE A 42 2.94 11.33 5.47
C PHE A 42 2.81 10.39 4.26
N THR A 43 1.68 9.71 4.10
CA THR A 43 1.36 8.97 2.87
C THR A 43 1.28 9.93 1.68
N PHE A 44 0.57 11.06 1.79
CA PHE A 44 0.51 12.04 0.70
C PHE A 44 1.89 12.59 0.33
N ILE A 45 2.71 12.94 1.32
CA ILE A 45 4.09 13.40 1.08
C ILE A 45 4.92 12.33 0.37
N SER A 46 4.71 11.05 0.70
CA SER A 46 5.41 9.93 0.06
C SER A 46 4.99 9.68 -1.40
N MET A 47 3.83 10.18 -1.85
CA MET A 47 3.39 9.99 -3.24
C MET A 47 4.29 10.74 -4.24
N ILE A 48 4.77 11.93 -3.89
CA ILE A 48 5.66 12.71 -4.78
C ILE A 48 6.94 11.95 -5.13
N PRO A 49 7.78 11.53 -4.18
CA PRO A 49 8.98 10.77 -4.50
C PRO A 49 8.66 9.41 -5.12
N LEU A 50 7.51 8.80 -4.78
CA LEU A 50 7.06 7.58 -5.44
C LEU A 50 6.83 7.78 -6.93
N PHE A 51 6.13 8.85 -7.34
CA PHE A 51 5.93 9.18 -8.76
C PHE A 51 7.24 9.44 -9.49
N ILE A 52 8.18 10.14 -8.85
CA ILE A 52 9.52 10.35 -9.42
C ILE A 52 10.23 9.02 -9.66
N LEU A 53 10.15 8.08 -8.72
CA LEU A 53 10.75 6.75 -8.88
C LEU A 53 10.05 5.96 -9.99
N LEU A 54 8.71 6.02 -10.09
CA LEU A 54 7.97 5.37 -11.17
C LEU A 54 8.42 5.90 -12.53
N CYS A 55 8.49 7.21 -12.68
CA CYS A 55 8.99 7.88 -13.87
C CYS A 55 10.43 7.47 -14.21
N ALA A 56 11.31 7.41 -13.23
CA ALA A 56 12.71 7.00 -13.41
C ALA A 56 12.86 5.52 -13.79
N GLN A 57 11.84 4.68 -13.61
CA GLN A 57 11.86 3.28 -14.05
C GLN A 57 11.40 3.10 -15.50
N LEU A 58 10.66 4.05 -16.09
CA LEU A 58 10.13 3.95 -17.45
C LEU A 58 11.19 3.64 -18.52
N PRO A 59 12.38 4.27 -18.54
CA PRO A 59 13.39 3.98 -19.56
C PRO A 59 13.90 2.54 -19.53
N TYR A 60 13.82 1.87 -18.37
CA TYR A 60 14.28 0.49 -18.19
C TYR A 60 13.27 -0.55 -18.69
N THR A 61 12.07 -0.13 -19.10
CA THR A 61 11.02 -1.02 -19.63
C THR A 61 11.21 -1.36 -21.11
N GLY A 62 12.13 -0.68 -21.80
CA GLY A 62 12.34 -0.83 -23.25
C GLY A 62 11.37 -0.03 -24.11
N ILE A 63 10.41 0.66 -23.50
CA ILE A 63 9.53 1.63 -24.16
C ILE A 63 10.33 2.93 -24.34
N SER A 64 10.32 3.50 -25.55
CA SER A 64 10.94 4.80 -25.80
C SER A 64 10.04 5.94 -25.35
N ALA A 65 10.62 7.10 -25.02
CA ALA A 65 9.86 8.30 -24.66
C ALA A 65 8.83 8.68 -25.74
N ALA A 66 9.17 8.48 -27.02
CA ALA A 66 8.27 8.73 -28.15
C ALA A 66 7.08 7.77 -28.16
N GLN A 67 7.30 6.47 -27.95
CA GLN A 67 6.23 5.47 -27.87
C GLN A 67 5.27 5.75 -26.70
N LEU A 68 5.81 6.17 -25.55
CA LEU A 68 4.98 6.52 -24.40
C LEU A 68 4.16 7.80 -24.65
N GLN A 69 4.76 8.79 -25.30
CA GLN A 69 4.08 10.03 -25.67
C GLN A 69 2.94 9.77 -26.65
N GLU A 70 3.16 8.91 -27.65
CA GLU A 70 2.16 8.53 -28.64
C GLU A 70 0.99 7.77 -27.98
N ALA A 71 1.28 6.82 -27.08
CA ALA A 71 0.26 6.09 -26.34
C ALA A 71 -0.59 6.98 -25.41
N ILE A 72 0.03 7.97 -24.75
CA ILE A 72 -0.71 8.92 -23.90
C ILE A 72 -1.47 9.94 -24.75
N ALA A 73 -0.95 10.30 -25.92
CA ALA A 73 -1.63 11.21 -26.84
C ALA A 73 -2.97 10.66 -27.36
N GLU A 74 -3.10 9.33 -27.51
CA GLU A 74 -4.37 8.68 -27.92
C GLU A 74 -5.50 8.82 -26.89
N ILE A 75 -5.17 8.94 -25.60
CA ILE A 75 -6.16 8.99 -24.51
C ILE A 75 -6.35 10.40 -23.93
N THR A 76 -5.56 11.37 -24.39
CA THR A 76 -5.50 12.72 -23.80
C THR A 76 -5.83 13.78 -24.86
N PRO A 77 -6.64 14.81 -24.54
CA PRO A 77 -6.91 15.93 -25.45
C PRO A 77 -5.62 16.67 -25.87
N GLU A 78 -5.59 17.22 -27.08
CA GLU A 78 -4.43 17.97 -27.61
C GLU A 78 -3.94 19.10 -26.68
N ALA A 79 -4.87 19.73 -25.95
CA ALA A 79 -4.58 20.84 -25.03
C ALA A 79 -3.57 20.50 -23.92
N VAL A 80 -3.31 19.21 -23.67
CA VAL A 80 -2.38 18.73 -22.62
C VAL A 80 -1.20 17.94 -23.18
N HIS A 81 -1.08 17.79 -24.51
CA HIS A 81 0.02 17.02 -25.13
C HIS A 81 1.41 17.58 -24.82
N GLU A 82 1.59 18.90 -24.86
CA GLU A 82 2.88 19.52 -24.52
C GLU A 82 3.27 19.29 -23.05
N LEU A 83 2.29 19.37 -22.13
CA LEU A 83 2.50 19.13 -20.71
C LEU A 83 2.86 17.66 -20.43
N VAL A 84 2.20 16.73 -21.13
CA VAL A 84 2.55 15.30 -21.06
C VAL A 84 3.96 15.07 -21.60
N ALA A 85 4.30 15.65 -22.76
CA ALA A 85 5.61 15.52 -23.37
C ALA A 85 6.73 16.04 -22.47
N SER A 86 6.53 17.19 -21.81
CA SER A 86 7.52 17.74 -20.87
C SER A 86 7.71 16.84 -19.65
N VAL A 87 6.63 16.28 -19.10
CA VAL A 87 6.69 15.36 -17.95
C VAL A 87 7.42 14.06 -18.33
N ILE A 88 7.16 13.50 -19.51
CA ILE A 88 7.86 12.32 -20.02
C ILE A 88 9.34 12.63 -20.25
N ALA A 89 9.67 13.78 -20.86
CA ALA A 89 11.06 14.17 -21.07
C ALA A 89 11.82 14.34 -19.75
N GLU A 90 11.20 14.96 -18.74
CA GLU A 90 11.77 15.09 -17.39
C GLU A 90 11.94 13.71 -16.72
N ALA A 91 11.00 12.79 -16.91
CA ALA A 91 11.10 11.42 -16.41
C ALA A 91 12.29 10.66 -17.00
N TYR A 92 12.53 10.77 -18.32
CA TYR A 92 13.61 10.07 -19.01
C TYR A 92 14.99 10.73 -18.82
N THR A 93 15.03 12.03 -18.50
CA THR A 93 16.27 12.77 -18.20
C THR A 93 16.59 12.80 -16.70
N ALA A 94 15.77 12.14 -15.87
CA ALA A 94 15.95 12.09 -14.43
C ALA A 94 17.35 11.57 -14.08
N ARG A 95 18.14 12.41 -13.40
CA ARG A 95 19.51 12.09 -12.99
C ARG A 95 19.52 11.12 -11.83
N VAL A 96 20.56 10.28 -11.75
CA VAL A 96 20.81 9.34 -10.63
C VAL A 96 20.73 10.04 -9.25
N ALA A 97 21.14 11.30 -9.16
CA ALA A 97 21.03 12.08 -7.92
C ALA A 97 19.58 12.28 -7.46
N ILE A 98 18.66 12.58 -8.39
CA ILE A 98 17.23 12.77 -8.10
C ILE A 98 16.62 11.44 -7.64
N PHE A 99 16.99 10.33 -8.28
CA PHE A 99 16.56 8.99 -7.87
C PHE A 99 16.96 8.70 -6.41
N SER A 100 18.24 8.83 -6.08
CA SER A 100 18.74 8.54 -4.72
C SER A 100 18.11 9.44 -3.65
N ILE A 101 17.96 10.73 -3.93
CA ILE A 101 17.29 11.67 -3.01
C ILE A 101 15.82 11.28 -2.81
N SER A 102 15.13 10.91 -3.89
CA SER A 102 13.73 10.47 -3.84
C SER A 102 13.57 9.20 -3.00
N VAL A 103 14.48 8.22 -3.12
CA VAL A 103 14.48 7.01 -2.29
C VAL A 103 14.62 7.36 -0.80
N VAL A 104 15.58 8.21 -0.44
CA VAL A 104 15.80 8.59 0.97
C VAL A 104 14.58 9.31 1.53
N PHE A 105 14.02 10.25 0.77
CA PHE A 105 12.84 11.00 1.18
C PHE A 105 11.60 10.12 1.30
N LEU A 106 11.42 9.16 0.36
CA LEU A 106 10.36 8.17 0.40
C LEU A 106 10.45 7.29 1.65
N ILE A 107 11.64 6.79 1.98
CA ILE A 107 11.86 5.97 3.19
C ILE A 107 11.52 6.79 4.43
N TRP A 108 11.98 8.04 4.51
CA TRP A 108 11.73 8.90 5.66
C TRP A 108 10.24 9.19 5.86
N ALA A 109 9.54 9.62 4.80
CA ALA A 109 8.11 9.92 4.85
C ALA A 109 7.29 8.67 5.18
N SER A 110 7.58 7.56 4.50
CA SER A 110 6.87 6.29 4.72
C SER A 110 7.14 5.72 6.12
N SER A 111 8.34 5.92 6.68
CA SER A 111 8.67 5.48 8.04
C SER A 111 7.87 6.24 9.09
N LYS A 112 7.59 7.53 8.86
CA LYS A 112 6.71 8.32 9.71
C LYS A 112 5.25 7.86 9.63
N ALA A 113 4.76 7.54 8.43
CA ALA A 113 3.43 6.96 8.25
C ALA A 113 3.32 5.60 8.98
N MET A 114 4.30 4.71 8.79
CA MET A 114 4.36 3.40 9.43
C MET A 114 4.41 3.51 10.96
N LEU A 115 5.16 4.45 11.51
CA LEU A 115 5.20 4.69 12.96
C LEU A 115 3.81 5.05 13.50
N ALA A 116 3.06 5.90 12.79
CA ALA A 116 1.70 6.27 13.17
C ALA A 116 0.71 5.09 13.03
N VAL A 117 0.93 4.19 12.06
CA VAL A 117 0.19 2.90 11.96
C VAL A 117 0.48 2.00 13.15
N ILE A 118 1.75 1.82 13.54
CA ILE A 118 2.11 0.99 14.70
C ILE A 118 1.44 1.56 15.96
N GLN A 119 1.52 2.87 16.18
CA GLN A 119 0.89 3.54 17.31
C GLN A 119 -0.64 3.41 17.32
N SER A 120 -1.29 3.48 16.15
CA SER A 120 -2.74 3.31 16.06
C SER A 120 -3.16 1.87 16.34
N LEU A 121 -2.40 0.89 15.84
CA LEU A 121 -2.61 -0.53 16.13
C LEU A 121 -2.42 -0.84 17.62
N ASP A 122 -1.30 -0.41 18.22
CA ASP A 122 -1.04 -0.64 19.64
C ASP A 122 -2.13 -0.01 20.54
N MET A 123 -2.70 1.13 20.12
CA MET A 123 -3.82 1.77 20.81
C MET A 123 -5.14 0.98 20.67
N VAL A 124 -5.46 0.45 19.48
CA VAL A 124 -6.66 -0.37 19.25
C VAL A 124 -6.57 -1.70 20.00
N TYR A 125 -5.37 -2.26 20.10
CA TYR A 125 -5.13 -3.52 20.81
C TYR A 125 -4.95 -3.36 22.33
N ASP A 126 -5.09 -2.14 22.88
CA ASP A 126 -4.89 -1.79 24.30
C ASP A 126 -3.55 -2.33 24.86
N VAL A 127 -2.52 -2.31 24.02
CA VAL A 127 -1.18 -2.77 24.42
C VAL A 127 -0.48 -1.62 25.12
N ARG A 128 -0.22 -1.76 26.43
CA ARG A 128 0.63 -0.80 27.15
C ARG A 128 2.06 -0.90 26.65
N GLU A 129 2.46 0.05 25.80
CA GLU A 129 3.81 0.19 25.27
C GLU A 129 4.83 0.31 26.41
N LYS A 130 5.71 -0.70 26.54
CA LYS A 130 6.85 -0.71 27.46
C LYS A 130 8.19 -0.45 26.77
N ARG A 131 8.18 -0.11 25.47
CA ARG A 131 9.40 0.05 24.65
C ARG A 131 9.88 1.49 24.63
N ASN A 132 11.20 1.66 24.56
CA ASN A 132 11.79 2.97 24.30
C ASN A 132 11.39 3.48 22.92
N TYR A 133 11.10 4.78 22.83
CA TYR A 133 10.71 5.47 21.59
C TYR A 133 11.68 5.19 20.42
N PHE A 134 13.00 5.15 20.69
CA PHE A 134 14.02 4.84 19.68
C PHE A 134 13.88 3.44 19.09
N SER A 135 13.56 2.44 19.90
CA SER A 135 13.33 1.08 19.41
C SER A 135 12.10 1.03 18.51
N MET A 136 11.05 1.77 18.86
CA MET A 136 9.82 1.85 18.06
C MET A 136 10.08 2.45 16.67
N VAL A 137 10.84 3.56 16.62
CA VAL A 137 11.24 4.18 15.35
C VAL A 137 12.10 3.22 14.53
N GLY A 138 13.04 2.51 15.15
CA GLY A 138 13.88 1.51 14.46
C GLY A 138 13.05 0.42 13.80
N PHE A 139 12.06 -0.14 14.51
CA PHE A 139 11.13 -1.12 13.91
C PHE A 139 10.32 -0.52 12.76
N ALA A 140 9.78 0.69 12.92
CA ALA A 140 9.03 1.37 11.87
C ALA A 140 9.84 1.55 10.58
N VAL A 141 11.12 1.94 10.69
CA VAL A 141 12.04 2.06 9.55
C VAL A 141 12.29 0.71 8.89
N ILE A 142 12.60 -0.33 9.67
CA ILE A 142 12.85 -1.68 9.14
C ILE A 142 11.64 -2.19 8.35
N TYR A 143 10.43 -2.07 8.91
CA TYR A 143 9.21 -2.50 8.22
C TYR A 143 8.92 -1.69 6.97
N THR A 144 9.19 -0.40 7.00
CA THR A 144 9.04 0.47 5.83
C THR A 144 10.00 0.07 4.72
N VAL A 145 11.27 -0.21 5.04
CA VAL A 145 12.26 -0.65 4.05
C VAL A 145 11.85 -2.00 3.46
N ILE A 146 11.42 -2.97 4.29
CA ILE A 146 10.91 -4.25 3.78
C ILE A 146 9.71 -4.02 2.86
N ALA A 147 8.76 -3.17 3.25
CA ALA A 147 7.60 -2.86 2.44
C ALA A 147 7.97 -2.21 1.09
N LEU A 148 8.90 -1.25 1.11
CA LEU A 148 9.40 -0.60 -0.11
C LEU A 148 10.17 -1.56 -1.02
N LEU A 149 10.97 -2.47 -0.46
CA LEU A 149 11.65 -3.50 -1.25
C LEU A 149 10.66 -4.44 -1.92
N ILE A 150 9.61 -4.83 -1.20
CA ILE A 150 8.56 -5.69 -1.72
C ILE A 150 7.78 -4.98 -2.85
N VAL A 151 7.35 -3.74 -2.62
CA VAL A 151 6.65 -2.92 -3.63
C VAL A 151 7.56 -2.65 -4.83
N GLY A 152 8.81 -2.26 -4.60
CA GLY A 152 9.79 -2.05 -5.67
C GLY A 152 10.05 -3.30 -6.50
N ALA A 153 10.21 -4.47 -5.85
CA ALA A 153 10.34 -5.74 -6.54
C ALA A 153 9.09 -6.07 -7.35
N SER A 154 7.89 -5.83 -6.82
CA SER A 154 6.62 -6.05 -7.54
C SER A 154 6.51 -5.16 -8.78
N LEU A 155 6.97 -3.91 -8.72
CA LEU A 155 6.99 -2.99 -9.85
C LEU A 155 7.98 -3.46 -10.93
N VAL A 156 9.17 -3.93 -10.55
CA VAL A 156 10.14 -4.47 -11.51
C VAL A 156 9.59 -5.74 -12.18
N LEU A 157 8.92 -6.61 -11.43
CA LEU A 157 8.25 -7.81 -11.97
C LEU A 157 7.09 -7.44 -12.90
N PHE A 158 6.32 -6.39 -12.59
CA PHE A 158 5.29 -5.84 -13.47
C PHE A 158 5.87 -5.33 -14.78
N ALA A 159 6.89 -4.47 -14.68
CA ALA A 159 7.56 -3.87 -15.83
C ALA A 159 8.23 -4.92 -16.74
N ARG A 160 8.70 -6.04 -16.20
CA ARG A 160 9.33 -7.14 -16.94
C ARG A 160 8.43 -8.35 -17.13
N GLY A 161 7.10 -8.16 -17.11
CA GLY A 161 6.11 -9.25 -17.17
C GLY A 161 6.38 -10.29 -18.27
N HIS A 162 6.81 -9.86 -19.46
CA HIS A 162 7.14 -10.76 -20.57
C HIS A 162 8.30 -11.73 -20.29
N THR A 163 9.33 -11.31 -19.55
CA THR A 163 10.45 -12.21 -19.22
C THR A 163 10.04 -13.28 -18.21
N VAL A 164 9.10 -12.96 -17.31
CA VAL A 164 8.52 -13.93 -16.37
C VAL A 164 7.65 -14.94 -17.10
N GLU A 165 6.85 -14.49 -18.07
CA GLU A 165 6.06 -15.37 -18.95
C GLU A 165 6.94 -16.36 -19.71
N GLU A 166 8.07 -15.90 -20.27
CA GLU A 166 9.02 -16.74 -21.00
C GLU A 166 9.75 -17.75 -20.09
N MET A 167 10.16 -17.35 -18.88
CA MET A 167 10.78 -18.27 -17.92
C MET A 167 9.82 -19.36 -17.43
N ILE A 168 8.54 -19.00 -17.19
CA ILE A 168 7.51 -19.96 -16.81
C ILE A 168 7.14 -20.88 -17.98
N ALA A 169 7.05 -20.34 -19.20
CA ALA A 169 6.79 -21.12 -20.41
C ALA A 169 7.94 -22.09 -20.74
N ALA A 170 9.20 -21.70 -20.46
CA ALA A 170 10.37 -22.56 -20.62
C ALA A 170 10.43 -23.69 -19.57
N ALA A 171 9.94 -23.45 -18.34
CA ALA A 171 9.89 -24.45 -17.28
C ALA A 171 8.73 -25.47 -17.45
N PHE A 172 7.64 -25.10 -18.12
CA PHE A 172 6.47 -25.97 -18.35
C PHE A 172 5.97 -25.91 -19.81
N PRO A 173 6.57 -26.69 -20.73
CA PRO A 173 6.35 -26.53 -22.17
C PRO A 173 5.00 -27.06 -22.71
N THR A 174 4.24 -27.87 -21.96
CA THR A 174 3.26 -28.81 -22.58
C THR A 174 1.80 -28.70 -22.16
N LYS A 175 1.35 -27.64 -21.46
CA LYS A 175 -0.09 -27.46 -21.21
C LYS A 175 -0.58 -26.07 -21.63
N VAL A 176 -1.45 -26.04 -22.65
CA VAL A 176 -2.12 -24.83 -23.16
C VAL A 176 -2.83 -24.05 -22.03
N MET A 177 -3.33 -24.78 -21.02
CA MET A 177 -3.93 -24.22 -19.81
C MET A 177 -2.94 -23.44 -18.91
N PHE A 178 -1.64 -23.78 -18.95
CA PHE A 178 -0.59 -23.08 -18.21
C PHE A 178 -0.19 -21.76 -18.87
N ARG A 179 -0.42 -21.62 -20.19
CA ARG A 179 -0.12 -20.40 -20.96
C ARG A 179 -1.11 -19.27 -20.65
N GLU A 180 -2.39 -19.61 -20.48
CA GLU A 180 -3.43 -18.69 -19.99
C GLU A 180 -3.19 -18.32 -18.51
N TRP A 181 -2.75 -19.27 -17.68
CA TRP A 181 -2.32 -19.01 -16.30
C TRP A 181 -1.03 -18.19 -16.21
N ALA A 182 -0.12 -18.28 -17.18
CA ALA A 182 1.10 -17.46 -17.22
C ALA A 182 0.78 -15.98 -17.51
N LYS A 183 -0.16 -15.72 -18.44
CA LYS A 183 -0.68 -14.36 -18.71
C LYS A 183 -1.41 -13.73 -17.52
N HIS A 184 -2.11 -14.53 -16.71
CA HIS A 184 -2.73 -14.06 -15.46
C HIS A 184 -1.83 -14.27 -14.22
N GLY A 185 -0.65 -14.87 -14.41
CA GLY A 185 0.29 -15.22 -13.36
C GLY A 185 0.92 -13.99 -12.76
N HIS A 186 1.11 -12.93 -13.56
CA HIS A 186 1.53 -11.62 -13.10
C HIS A 186 0.60 -11.10 -11.97
N ASN A 187 -0.72 -11.16 -12.16
CA ASN A 187 -1.71 -10.72 -11.16
C ASN A 187 -1.68 -11.59 -9.90
N LEU A 188 -1.47 -12.90 -10.06
CA LEU A 188 -1.33 -13.83 -8.92
C LEU A 188 -0.06 -13.56 -8.12
N VAL A 189 1.06 -13.24 -8.77
CA VAL A 189 2.30 -12.85 -8.10
C VAL A 189 2.11 -11.55 -7.34
N LEU A 190 1.45 -10.55 -7.92
CA LEU A 190 1.13 -9.29 -7.25
C LEU A 190 0.25 -9.52 -6.01
N LEU A 191 -0.77 -10.37 -6.12
CA LEU A 191 -1.65 -10.76 -5.02
C LEU A 191 -0.88 -11.49 -3.92
N LEU A 192 -0.03 -12.45 -4.27
CA LEU A 192 0.82 -13.17 -3.31
C LEU A 192 1.76 -12.22 -2.57
N VAL A 193 2.40 -11.31 -3.31
CA VAL A 193 3.35 -10.33 -2.78
C VAL A 193 2.65 -9.37 -1.81
N LEU A 194 1.49 -8.82 -2.19
CA LEU A 194 0.68 -7.96 -1.31
C LEU A 194 0.16 -8.74 -0.09
N THR A 195 -0.23 -9.99 -0.26
CA THR A 195 -0.68 -10.85 0.85
C THR A 195 0.44 -11.11 1.84
N VAL A 196 1.66 -11.37 1.36
CA VAL A 196 2.85 -11.52 2.20
C VAL A 196 3.18 -10.21 2.93
N LEU A 197 3.10 -9.07 2.22
CA LEU A 197 3.30 -7.73 2.79
C LEU A 197 2.32 -7.46 3.93
N PHE A 198 1.01 -7.60 3.69
CA PHE A 198 -0.02 -7.40 4.71
C PHE A 198 0.11 -8.42 5.84
N SER A 199 0.44 -9.67 5.55
CA SER A 199 0.67 -10.69 6.58
C SER A 199 1.85 -10.34 7.48
N LEU A 200 2.96 -9.84 6.91
CA LEU A 200 4.12 -9.36 7.67
C LEU A 200 3.76 -8.16 8.53
N LEU A 201 3.00 -7.22 7.96
CA LEU A 201 2.57 -6.00 8.64
C LEU A 201 1.64 -6.34 9.82
N TYR A 202 0.61 -7.17 9.60
CA TYR A 202 -0.31 -7.60 10.67
C TYR A 202 0.35 -8.48 11.74
N ARG A 203 1.33 -9.30 11.36
CA ARG A 203 2.00 -10.22 12.29
C ARG A 203 3.00 -9.53 13.19
N PHE A 204 3.70 -8.51 12.69
CA PHE A 204 4.89 -7.99 13.35
C PHE A 204 4.80 -6.50 13.74
N ALA A 205 3.79 -5.76 13.25
CA ALA A 205 3.56 -4.37 13.64
C ALA A 205 3.05 -4.19 15.09
N PRO A 206 2.09 -4.98 15.62
CA PRO A 206 1.64 -4.77 17.00
C PRO A 206 2.60 -5.39 18.02
N THR A 207 2.89 -4.64 19.08
CA THR A 207 3.84 -5.00 20.14
C THR A 207 3.33 -6.15 21.03
N GLY A 208 2.06 -6.53 20.90
CA GLY A 208 1.41 -7.61 21.64
C GLY A 208 1.48 -8.97 20.95
N ARG A 209 2.22 -9.94 21.52
CA ARG A 209 2.17 -11.35 21.10
C ARG A 209 0.76 -11.92 21.33
N ARG A 210 -0.06 -12.11 20.28
CA ARG A 210 -1.30 -12.90 20.35
C ARG A 210 -1.53 -13.78 19.12
N LYS A 211 -2.40 -14.78 19.32
CA LYS A 211 -2.57 -16.01 18.53
C LYS A 211 -3.08 -15.74 17.10
N TRP A 212 -2.53 -16.54 16.18
CA TRP A 212 -2.66 -16.57 14.72
C TRP A 212 -4.10 -16.49 14.16
N VAL A 213 -5.10 -16.85 14.95
CA VAL A 213 -6.49 -17.05 14.49
C VAL A 213 -7.30 -15.75 14.47
N CYS A 214 -6.94 -14.73 15.28
CA CYS A 214 -7.70 -13.47 15.33
C CYS A 214 -7.33 -12.47 14.22
N GLN A 215 -6.22 -12.66 13.52
CA GLN A 215 -5.73 -11.72 12.49
C GLN A 215 -6.09 -12.14 11.06
N LEU A 216 -6.35 -13.43 10.85
CA LEU A 216 -6.76 -14.00 9.57
C LEU A 216 -8.00 -13.33 8.93
N PRO A 217 -9.10 -13.02 9.66
CA PRO A 217 -10.27 -12.43 9.01
C PRO A 217 -10.00 -11.03 8.45
N GLY A 218 -9.14 -10.23 9.11
CA GLY A 218 -8.76 -8.90 8.62
C GLY A 218 -7.84 -8.98 7.40
N ALA A 219 -6.84 -9.86 7.43
CA ALA A 219 -5.96 -10.08 6.29
C ALA A 219 -6.73 -10.62 5.07
N LEU A 220 -7.67 -11.54 5.27
CA LEU A 220 -8.52 -12.06 4.21
C LEU A 220 -9.43 -10.98 3.63
N PHE A 221 -10.04 -10.15 4.47
CA PHE A 221 -10.88 -9.03 4.03
C PHE A 221 -10.09 -8.02 3.19
N THR A 222 -8.91 -7.62 3.66
CA THR A 222 -8.04 -6.71 2.91
C THR A 222 -7.56 -7.34 1.61
N ALA A 223 -7.11 -8.61 1.63
CA ALA A 223 -6.67 -9.31 0.42
C ALA A 223 -7.79 -9.43 -0.61
N VAL A 224 -8.99 -9.83 -0.19
CA VAL A 224 -10.17 -9.91 -1.06
C VAL A 224 -10.56 -8.54 -1.60
N GLY A 225 -10.65 -7.52 -0.75
CA GLY A 225 -10.99 -6.16 -1.19
C GLY A 225 -10.01 -5.61 -2.22
N THR A 226 -8.71 -5.84 -2.02
CA THR A 226 -7.67 -5.38 -2.96
C THR A 226 -7.69 -6.20 -4.26
N SER A 227 -7.97 -7.50 -4.17
CA SER A 227 -8.06 -8.38 -5.34
C SER A 227 -9.25 -8.01 -6.22
N VAL A 228 -10.41 -7.70 -5.61
CA VAL A 228 -11.58 -7.20 -6.33
C VAL A 228 -11.24 -5.88 -7.02
N PHE A 229 -10.60 -4.94 -6.32
CA PHE A 229 -10.21 -3.66 -6.92
C PHE A 229 -9.22 -3.82 -8.08
N SER A 230 -8.33 -4.81 -8.02
CA SER A 230 -7.34 -5.07 -9.08
C SER A 230 -7.91 -5.80 -10.31
N ILE A 231 -9.11 -6.39 -10.21
CA ILE A 231 -9.79 -7.07 -11.33
C ILE A 231 -10.61 -6.07 -12.17
N PHE A 232 -10.97 -4.93 -11.59
CA PHE A 232 -11.63 -3.81 -12.26
C PHE A 232 -10.61 -2.79 -12.77
#